data_AF-C5BRD4-F1
#
_entry.id   AF-C5BRD4-F1
#
_cell.length_a   1.000
_cell.length_b   1.000
_cell.length_c   1.000
_cell.angle_alpha   90.00
_cell.angle_beta   90.00
_cell.angle_gamma   90.00
#
_symmetry.space_group_name_H-M   'P 1'
#
loop_
_entity.id
_entity.type
_entity.pdbx_description
1 polymer ?
#
loop_
_entity_poly.entity_id
_entity_poly.type
_entity_poly.pdbx_seq_one_letter_code
_entity_poly.pdbx_strand_id
1 'polypeptide(L)' 'MTLEHFISEWGLTLGLTALMGFMVFIIWDLARQSKAGKFGTLILFIGLGAGLFGFTVKLVIQYLMEHQ' A
#
# COMPACT_ATOMS: atom_id res chain seq x y z
N MET A 1 16.17 -22.18 10.19
CA MET A 1 15.08 -22.25 9.19
C MET A 1 15.71 -22.43 7.81
N THR A 2 15.22 -23.38 7.01
CA THR A 2 15.61 -23.55 5.60
C THR A 2 14.96 -22.45 4.75
N LEU A 3 15.61 -22.03 3.65
CA LEU A 3 15.11 -20.98 2.76
C LEU A 3 13.70 -21.27 2.22
N GLU A 4 13.39 -22.53 1.96
CA GLU A 4 12.08 -22.99 1.49
C GLU A 4 10.95 -22.65 2.48
N HIS A 5 11.23 -22.79 3.77
CA HIS A 5 10.29 -22.49 4.84
C HIS A 5 10.07 -20.97 4.96
N PHE A 6 11.13 -20.17 4.82
CA PHE A 6 11.05 -18.71 4.83
C PHE A 6 10.18 -18.17 3.69
N ILE A 7 10.34 -18.69 2.48
CA ILE A 7 9.55 -18.24 1.32
C ILE A 7 8.08 -18.70 1.43
N SER A 8 7.79 -19.89 1.96
CA SER A 8 6.41 -20.35 2.14
C SER A 8 5.64 -19.53 3.17
N GLU A 9 6.27 -19.18 4.30
CA GLU A 9 5.58 -18.46 5.37
C GLU A 9 5.59 -16.93 5.18
N TRP A 10 6.72 -16.37 4.74
CA TRP A 10 6.91 -14.93 4.68
C TRP A 10 6.88 -14.37 3.26
N GLY A 11 6.99 -15.21 2.23
CA GLY A 11 7.10 -14.76 0.84
C GLY A 11 5.91 -13.94 0.37
N LEU A 12 4.68 -14.34 0.71
CA LEU A 12 3.48 -13.60 0.34
C LEU A 12 3.41 -12.26 1.09
N THR A 13 3.61 -12.28 2.41
CA THR A 13 3.54 -11.08 3.25
C THR A 13 4.60 -10.06 2.85
N LEU A 14 5.86 -10.49 2.65
CA LEU A 14 6.95 -9.61 2.21
C LEU A 14 6.73 -9.11 0.78
N GLY A 15 6.35 -9.98 -0.15
CA GLY A 15 6.11 -9.59 -1.54
C GLY A 15 4.98 -8.56 -1.66
N LEU A 16 3.88 -8.79 -0.94
CA LEU A 16 2.72 -7.90 -0.92
C LEU A 16 3.05 -6.55 -0.26
N THR A 17 3.70 -6.57 0.91
CA THR A 17 4.10 -5.33 1.60
C THR A 17 5.11 -4.52 0.79
N ALA A 18 6.08 -5.16 0.15
CA ALA A 18 7.03 -4.49 -0.74
C ALA A 18 6.33 -3.87 -1.95
N LEU A 19 5.42 -4.60 -2.60
CA LEU A 19 4.66 -4.09 -3.74
C LEU A 19 3.78 -2.90 -3.35
N MET A 20 3.11 -2.99 -2.20
CA MET A 20 2.32 -1.89 -1.67
C MET A 20 3.15 -0.65 -1.36
N GLY A 21 4.32 -0.83 -0.72
CA GLY A 21 5.26 0.27 -0.46
C GLY A 21 5.70 0.94 -1.76
N PHE A 22 5.94 0.16 -2.81
CA PHE A 22 6.28 0.68 -4.13
C PHE A 22 5.13 1.48 -4.77
N MET A 23 3.87 1.05 -4.60
CA MET A 23 2.71 1.85 -5.04
C MET A 23 2.66 3.21 -4.34
N VAL A 24 2.91 3.28 -3.02
CA VAL A 24 2.95 4.56 -2.28
C VAL A 24 4.06 5.46 -2.82
N PHE A 25 5.23 4.87 -3.08
CA PHE A 25 6.38 5.58 -3.64
C PHE A 25 6.06 6.18 -5.03
N ILE A 26 5.41 5.42 -5.92
CA ILE A 26 4.98 5.93 -7.22
C ILE A 26 3.98 7.07 -7.09
N ILE A 27 2.99 6.96 -6.19
CA ILE A 27 1.98 8.01 -5.99
C ILE A 27 2.67 9.29 -5.51
N TRP A 28 3.65 9.18 -4.61
CA TRP A 28 4.44 10.30 -4.12
C TRP A 28 5.27 10.94 -5.23
N ASP A 29 5.98 10.14 -6.02
CA ASP A 29 6.79 10.63 -7.13
C ASP A 29 5.92 11.32 -8.19
N LEU A 30 4.79 10.71 -8.56
CA LEU A 30 3.83 11.26 -9.52
C LEU A 30 3.22 12.58 -9.02
N ALA A 31 2.86 12.67 -7.73
CA ALA A 31 2.35 13.92 -7.15
C ALA A 31 3.37 15.06 -7.25
N ARG A 32 4.67 14.74 -7.08
CA ARG A 32 5.78 15.70 -7.21
C ARG A 32 6.04 16.06 -8.68
N GLN A 33 6.06 15.07 -9.56
CA GLN A 33 6.37 15.22 -10.98
C GLN A 33 5.26 15.95 -11.74
N SER A 34 3.99 15.72 -11.38
CA SER A 34 2.84 16.41 -11.98
C SER A 34 2.71 17.88 -11.56
N LYS A 35 3.59 18.42 -10.69
CA LYS A 35 3.46 19.76 -10.09
C LYS A 35 2.02 20.02 -9.62
N ALA A 36 1.40 18.97 -9.08
CA ALA A 36 0.01 19.00 -8.70
C ALA A 36 -0.10 20.04 -7.59
N GLY A 37 -0.70 21.21 -7.90
CA GLY A 37 -0.95 22.24 -6.90
C GLY A 37 -1.89 21.72 -5.82
N LYS A 38 -2.24 22.55 -4.83
CA LYS A 38 -3.09 22.15 -3.69
C LYS A 38 -4.36 21.37 -4.10
N PHE A 39 -4.99 21.76 -5.20
CA PHE A 39 -6.14 21.05 -5.78
C PHE A 39 -5.76 19.75 -6.50
N GLY A 40 -4.65 19.74 -7.24
CA GLY A 40 -4.19 18.54 -7.95
C GLY A 40 -3.76 17.44 -7.00
N THR A 41 -3.09 17.77 -5.89
CA THR A 41 -2.72 16.79 -4.86
C THR A 41 -3.98 16.20 -4.22
N LEU A 42 -5.01 17.01 -3.95
CA LEU A 42 -6.28 16.53 -3.39
C LEU A 42 -6.95 15.50 -4.30
N ILE A 43 -7.03 15.80 -5.60
CA ILE A 43 -7.65 14.91 -6.60
C ILE A 43 -6.79 13.66 -6.82
N LEU A 44 -5.46 13.77 -6.83
CA LEU A 44 -4.56 12.62 -6.89
C LEU A 44 -4.72 11.71 -5.67
N PHE A 45 -4.86 12.29 -4.48
CA PHE A 45 -5.05 11.53 -3.24
C PHE A 45 -6.40 10.82 -3.21
N ILE A 46 -7.46 11.43 -3.75
CA ILE A 46 -8.79 10.82 -3.82
C ILE A 46 -8.88 9.79 -4.97
N GLY A 47 -8.27 10.04 -6.12
CA GLY A 47 -8.33 9.15 -7.27
C GLY A 47 -7.39 7.95 -7.18
N LEU A 48 -6.09 8.20 -6.99
CA LEU A 48 -5.09 7.13 -6.85
C LEU A 48 -4.95 6.67 -5.40
N GLY A 49 -4.94 7.60 -4.45
CA GLY A 49 -4.74 7.29 -3.03
C GLY A 49 -5.91 6.54 -2.38
N ALA A 50 -7.14 6.66 -2.90
CA ALA A 50 -8.28 5.91 -2.36
C ALA A 50 -8.14 4.39 -2.52
N GLY A 51 -7.51 3.91 -3.58
CA GLY A 51 -7.24 2.47 -3.75
C GLY A 51 -6.27 1.94 -2.70
N LEU A 52 -5.21 2.71 -2.43
CA LEU A 52 -4.25 2.40 -1.37
C LEU A 52 -4.90 2.48 0.02
N PHE A 53 -5.65 3.55 0.28
CA PHE A 53 -6.34 3.78 1.53
C PHE A 53 -7.39 2.69 1.82
N GLY A 54 -8.17 2.30 0.82
CA GLY A 54 -9.14 1.20 0.93
C GLY A 54 -8.48 -0.13 1.27
N PHE A 55 -7.31 -0.41 0.68
CA PHE A 55 -6.54 -1.61 1.03
C PHE A 55 -6.01 -1.55 2.47
N THR A 56 -5.45 -0.41 2.89
CA THR A 56 -4.98 -0.23 4.28
C THR A 56 -6.12 -0.39 5.28
N VAL A 57 -7.28 0.22 5.02
CA VAL A 57 -8.47 0.08 5.85
C VAL A 57 -8.91 -1.38 5.92
N LYS A 58 -8.97 -2.10 4.79
CA LYS A 58 -9.29 -3.53 4.76
C LYS A 58 -8.35 -4.33 5.68
N LEU A 59 -7.04 -4.10 5.62
CA LEU A 59 -6.06 -4.78 6.49
C LEU A 59 -6.32 -4.50 7.97
N VAL A 60 -6.60 -3.25 8.32
CA VAL A 60 -6.89 -2.85 9.71
C VAL A 60 -8.17 -3.53 10.21
N ILE A 61 -9.23 -3.53 9.41
CA ILE A 61 -10.49 -4.20 9.78
C ILE A 61 -10.28 -5.71 9.88
N GLN A 62 -9.55 -6.33 8.95
CA GLN A 62 -9.22 -7.75 9.02
C GLN A 62 -8.45 -8.08 10.31
N TYR A 63 -7.46 -7.27 10.67
CA TYR A 63 -6.72 -7.45 11.92
C TYR A 63 -7.62 -7.33 13.15
N LEU A 64 -8.52 -6.34 13.17
CA LEU A 64 -9.51 -6.17 14.25
C LEU A 64 -10.49 -7.36 14.33
N MET A 65 -10.94 -7.88 13.20
CA MET A 65 -11.83 -9.06 13.15
C MET A 65 -11.14 -10.35 13.57
N GLU A 66 -9.85 -10.51 13.24
CA GLU A 66 -9.07 -11.71 13.55
C GLU A 66 -8.49 -11.72 14.97
N HIS A 67 -8.54 -10.58 15.67
CA HIS A 67 -8.23 -10.42 17.11
C HIS A 67 -9.48 -10.27 18.00
N GLN A 68 -10.68 -10.51 17.46
CA GLN A 68 -11.94 -10.65 18.21
C GLN A 68 -12.33 -12.12 18.30
#